data_AF-A0A481SX11-F1
#
_entry.id   AF-A0A481SX11-F1
#
_cell.length_a   1.000
_cell.length_b   1.000
_cell.length_c   1.000
_cell.angle_alpha   90.00
_cell.angle_beta   90.00
_cell.angle_gamma   90.00
#
_symmetry.space_group_name_H-M   'P 1'
#
loop_
_entity.id
_entity.type
_entity.pdbx_description
1 polymer ?
#
loop_
_entity_poly.entity_id
_entity_poly.type
_entity_poly.pdbx_seq_one_letter_code
_entity_poly.pdbx_strand_id
1 'polypeptide(L)'
;KKFEQTYNEQFRKGEVSKEAQFEYSWCLVRSKYPSDIRKGILLLEDLYGKHASGRRDYLYYLALGYARIKEYSKALEFCRSFLQIEPMNQQVQQLEKLVKQKMNREGKIGMALAGAGILVVGGLVGLGVALAKPKH
;
A
#
# COMPACT_ATOMS: atom_id res chain seq x y z
N LYS A 1 23.42 -7.30 -0.13
CA LYS A 1 24.58 -7.29 0.81
C LYS A 1 25.56 -6.14 0.51
N LYS A 2 26.00 -5.92 -0.74
CA LYS A 2 26.91 -4.80 -1.09
C LYS A 2 26.42 -3.42 -0.61
N PHE A 3 25.19 -3.02 -0.96
CA PHE A 3 24.64 -1.71 -0.57
C PHE A 3 24.49 -1.51 0.94
N GLU A 4 24.14 -2.58 1.65
CA GLU A 4 24.04 -2.56 3.12
C GLU A 4 25.42 -2.38 3.77
N GLN A 5 26.45 -3.05 3.24
CA GLN A 5 27.83 -2.87 3.71
C GLN A 5 28.30 -1.44 3.49
N THR A 6 28.12 -0.91 2.28
CA THR A 6 28.47 0.49 1.94
C THR A 6 27.76 1.48 2.85
N TYR A 7 26.44 1.33 3.04
CA TYR A 7 25.67 2.17 3.95
C TYR A 7 26.20 2.11 5.39
N ASN A 8 26.43 0.91 5.92
CA ASN A 8 26.89 0.73 7.31
C ASN A 8 28.33 1.21 7.52
N GLU A 9 29.20 1.13 6.52
CA GLU A 9 30.55 1.69 6.57
C GLU A 9 30.51 3.22 6.61
N GLN A 10 29.72 3.84 5.74
CA GLN A 10 29.55 5.29 5.72
C GLN A 10 28.87 5.81 6.99
N PHE A 11 27.84 5.11 7.46
CA PHE A 11 27.15 5.44 8.70
C PHE A 11 28.11 5.41 9.91
N ARG A 12 29.01 4.43 9.97
CA ARG A 12 30.05 4.36 11.00
C ARG A 12 31.07 5.49 10.92
N LYS A 13 31.31 6.04 9.73
CA LYS A 13 32.19 7.20 9.51
C LYS A 13 31.49 8.53 9.82
N GLY A 14 30.18 8.52 10.10
CA GLY A 14 29.39 9.70 10.44
C GLY A 14 28.86 10.48 9.24
N GLU A 15 29.18 10.07 8.01
CA GLU A 15 28.75 10.74 6.79
C GLU A 15 28.24 9.70 5.79
N VAL A 16 26.93 9.71 5.53
CA VAL A 16 26.27 8.85 4.56
C VAL A 16 25.94 9.65 3.31
N SER A 17 26.39 9.17 2.16
CA SER A 17 26.07 9.80 0.88
C SER A 17 24.61 9.53 0.51
N LYS A 18 23.99 10.50 -0.17
CA LYS A 18 22.60 10.39 -0.64
C LYS A 18 22.40 9.17 -1.54
N GLU A 19 23.41 8.81 -2.33
CA GLU A 19 23.41 7.64 -3.22
C GLU A 19 23.39 6.34 -2.41
N ALA A 20 24.29 6.20 -1.43
CA ALA A 20 24.37 5.00 -0.60
C ALA A 20 23.09 4.79 0.23
N GLN A 21 22.53 5.87 0.79
CA GLN A 21 21.25 5.84 1.48
C GLN A 21 20.12 5.44 0.53
N PHE A 22 20.07 6.02 -0.67
CA PHE A 22 19.03 5.70 -1.65
C PHE A 22 19.11 4.24 -2.11
N GLU A 23 20.29 3.76 -2.50
CA GLU A 23 20.51 2.38 -2.96
C GLU A 23 20.15 1.36 -1.88
N TYR A 24 20.53 1.61 -0.62
CA TYR A 24 20.15 0.75 0.49
C TYR A 24 18.64 0.74 0.73
N SER A 25 18.02 1.93 0.74
CA SER A 25 16.56 2.07 0.90
C SER A 25 15.79 1.37 -0.22
N TRP A 26 16.27 1.47 -1.45
CA TRP A 26 15.72 0.82 -2.63
C TRP A 26 15.74 -0.71 -2.53
N CYS A 27 16.80 -1.28 -1.94
CA CYS A 27 16.84 -2.70 -1.63
C CYS A 27 15.83 -3.08 -0.53
N LEU A 28 15.75 -2.28 0.53
CA LEU A 28 14.86 -2.51 1.67
C LEU A 28 13.38 -2.49 1.29
N VAL A 29 12.94 -1.50 0.51
CA VAL A 29 11.55 -1.38 0.03
C VAL A 29 11.10 -2.59 -0.81
N ARG A 30 12.05 -3.29 -1.44
CA ARG A 30 11.77 -4.50 -2.24
C ARG A 30 11.84 -5.80 -1.44
N SER A 31 12.26 -5.74 -0.18
CA SER A 31 12.34 -6.90 0.72
C SER A 31 10.98 -7.57 0.93
N LYS A 32 10.99 -8.86 1.28
CA LYS A 32 9.79 -9.62 1.64
C LYS A 32 9.29 -9.27 3.05
N TYR A 33 10.16 -8.71 3.90
CA TYR A 33 9.86 -8.45 5.30
C TYR A 33 9.30 -7.03 5.51
N PRO A 34 8.12 -6.86 6.13
CA PRO A 34 7.55 -5.54 6.39
C PRO A 34 8.44 -4.63 7.25
N SER A 35 9.26 -5.19 8.15
CA SER A 35 10.25 -4.44 8.94
C SER A 35 11.29 -3.74 8.06
N ASP A 36 11.81 -4.46 7.07
CA ASP A 36 12.79 -3.91 6.13
C ASP A 36 12.16 -2.81 5.29
N ILE A 37 10.94 -3.04 4.81
CA ILE A 37 10.22 -2.05 4.00
C ILE A 37 10.01 -0.76 4.80
N ARG A 38 9.60 -0.85 6.08
CA ARG A 38 9.48 0.32 6.97
C ARG A 38 10.80 1.05 7.14
N LYS A 39 11.91 0.31 7.36
CA LYS A 39 13.24 0.92 7.44
C LYS A 39 13.60 1.65 6.14
N GLY A 40 13.31 1.04 4.98
CA GLY A 40 13.53 1.66 3.67
C GLY A 40 12.70 2.93 3.46
N ILE A 41 11.44 2.92 3.91
CA ILE A 41 10.57 4.12 3.87
C ILE A 41 11.17 5.26 4.69
N LEU A 42 11.58 4.99 5.94
CA LEU A 42 12.17 6.01 6.81
C LEU A 42 13.40 6.66 6.19
N LEU A 43 14.28 5.86 5.60
CA LEU A 43 15.48 6.36 4.93
C LEU A 43 15.14 7.18 3.66
N LEU A 44 14.07 6.83 2.94
CA LEU A 44 13.59 7.61 1.79
C LEU A 44 12.91 8.92 2.20
N GLU A 45 12.17 8.94 3.31
CA GLU A 45 11.56 10.18 3.84
C GLU A 45 12.64 11.18 4.26
N ASP A 46 13.71 10.69 4.89
CA ASP A 46 14.88 11.50 5.23
C ASP A 46 15.54 12.11 3.99
N LEU A 47 15.75 11.30 2.93
CA LEU A 47 16.25 11.80 1.65
C LEU A 47 15.31 12.82 1.00
N TYR A 48 14.00 12.56 1.05
CA TYR A 48 12.98 13.43 0.49
C TYR A 48 12.94 14.80 1.17
N GLY A 49 13.12 14.85 2.50
CA GLY A 49 13.18 16.09 3.26
C GLY A 49 14.46 16.90 3.03
N LYS A 50 15.60 16.22 2.80
CA LYS A 50 16.92 16.86 2.71
C LYS A 50 17.36 17.20 1.28
N HIS A 51 16.90 16.47 0.26
CA HIS A 51 17.44 16.55 -1.09
C HIS A 51 16.36 16.67 -2.16
N ALA A 52 16.23 17.86 -2.76
CA ALA A 52 15.29 18.09 -3.85
C ALA A 52 15.66 17.40 -5.18
N SER A 53 16.95 17.10 -5.40
CA SER A 53 17.45 16.59 -6.70
C SER A 53 16.93 15.21 -7.08
N GLY A 54 16.58 14.36 -6.11
CA GLY A 54 16.06 13.01 -6.33
C GLY A 54 14.57 12.86 -6.03
N ARG A 55 13.85 13.97 -5.90
CA ARG A 55 12.47 14.00 -5.37
C ARG A 55 11.52 13.06 -6.12
N ARG A 56 11.66 12.96 -7.45
CA ARG A 56 10.87 12.06 -8.30
C ARG A 56 11.07 10.60 -7.90
N ASP A 57 12.32 10.15 -7.83
CA ASP A 57 12.65 8.76 -7.47
C ASP A 57 12.19 8.43 -6.05
N TYR A 58 12.37 9.37 -5.12
CA TYR A 58 11.94 9.20 -3.72
C TYR A 58 10.42 9.05 -3.63
N LEU A 59 9.65 9.91 -4.30
CA LEU A 59 8.19 9.84 -4.35
C LEU A 59 7.70 8.50 -4.90
N TYR A 60 8.32 8.00 -5.97
CA TYR A 60 7.96 6.72 -6.56
C TYR A 60 8.19 5.56 -5.58
N TYR A 61 9.36 5.50 -4.94
CA TYR A 61 9.67 4.42 -4.00
C TYR A 61 8.94 4.54 -2.66
N LEU A 62 8.59 5.76 -2.22
CA LEU A 62 7.72 5.98 -1.07
C LEU A 62 6.30 5.47 -1.36
N ALA A 63 5.73 5.81 -2.52
CA ALA A 63 4.42 5.29 -2.94
C ALA A 63 4.41 3.76 -2.99
N LEU A 64 5.46 3.15 -3.58
CA LEU A 64 5.61 1.70 -3.65
C LEU A 64 5.76 1.06 -2.26
N GLY A 65 6.60 1.64 -1.39
CA GLY A 65 6.84 1.15 -0.03
C GLY A 65 5.57 1.14 0.80
N TYR A 66 4.87 2.28 0.86
CA TYR A 66 3.61 2.40 1.59
C TYR A 66 2.53 1.46 1.05
N ALA A 67 2.45 1.29 -0.27
CA ALA A 67 1.52 0.34 -0.89
C ALA A 67 1.80 -1.12 -0.48
N ARG A 68 3.07 -1.49 -0.30
CA ARG A 68 3.47 -2.85 0.09
C ARG A 68 3.16 -3.17 1.56
N ILE A 69 3.21 -2.18 2.44
CA ILE A 69 2.82 -2.35 3.86
C ILE A 69 1.33 -2.06 4.11
N LYS A 70 0.54 -1.93 3.03
CA LYS A 70 -0.91 -1.69 3.05
C LYS A 70 -1.35 -0.34 3.65
N GLU A 71 -0.43 0.61 3.78
CA GLU A 71 -0.76 2.00 4.10
C GLU A 71 -1.20 2.74 2.83
N TYR A 72 -2.35 2.33 2.31
CA TYR A 72 -2.84 2.77 0.99
C TYR A 72 -3.08 4.27 0.91
N SER A 73 -3.55 4.91 1.98
CA SER A 73 -3.81 6.36 2.02
C SER A 73 -2.54 7.17 1.72
N LYS A 74 -1.44 6.86 2.41
CA LYS A 74 -0.14 7.51 2.18
C LYS A 74 0.41 7.18 0.80
N ALA A 75 0.29 5.93 0.36
CA ALA A 75 0.72 5.54 -0.98
C ALA A 75 0.04 6.38 -2.08
N LEU A 76 -1.27 6.65 -1.94
CA LEU A 76 -2.01 7.51 -2.87
C LEU A 76 -1.56 8.97 -2.82
N GLU A 77 -1.27 9.50 -1.64
CA GLU A 77 -0.74 10.86 -1.47
C GLU A 77 0.59 11.04 -2.22
N PHE A 78 1.51 10.07 -2.09
CA PHE A 78 2.78 10.09 -2.81
C PHE A 78 2.59 9.91 -4.33
N CYS A 79 1.68 9.03 -4.77
CA CYS A 79 1.35 8.92 -6.20
C CYS A 79 0.83 10.25 -6.76
N ARG A 80 -0.08 10.93 -6.06
CA ARG A 80 -0.63 12.21 -6.49
C ARG A 80 0.43 13.30 -6.53
N SER A 81 1.28 13.36 -5.51
CA SER A 81 2.41 14.29 -5.46
C SER A 81 3.38 14.07 -6.62
N PHE A 82 3.64 12.81 -7.00
CA PHE A 82 4.43 12.51 -8.19
C PHE A 82 3.73 12.97 -9.47
N LEU A 83 2.43 12.70 -9.62
CA LEU A 83 1.67 13.07 -10.82
C LEU A 83 1.48 14.58 -10.96
N GLN A 84 1.61 15.37 -9.89
CA GLN A 84 1.70 16.83 -10.00
C GLN A 84 2.97 17.29 -10.72
N ILE A 85 4.06 16.52 -10.59
CA ILE A 85 5.34 16.78 -11.28
C ILE A 85 5.31 16.20 -12.69
N GLU A 86 4.82 14.97 -12.85
CA GLU A 86 4.72 14.29 -14.14
C GLU A 86 3.32 13.72 -14.41
N PRO A 87 2.38 14.55 -14.89
CA PRO A 87 0.99 14.14 -15.07
C PRO A 87 0.84 12.97 -16.05
N MET A 88 1.71 12.88 -17.05
CA MET A 88 1.63 11.88 -18.13
C MET A 88 2.31 10.55 -17.79
N ASN A 89 2.86 10.40 -16.58
CA ASN A 89 3.59 9.20 -16.19
C ASN A 89 2.64 8.00 -16.00
N GLN A 90 2.56 7.15 -17.03
CA GLN A 90 1.67 5.98 -17.06
C GLN A 90 1.95 4.98 -15.93
N GLN A 91 3.21 4.81 -15.54
CA GLN A 91 3.61 3.89 -14.48
C GLN A 91 2.99 4.29 -13.13
N VAL A 92 3.03 5.59 -12.80
CA VAL A 92 2.46 6.09 -11.55
C VAL A 92 0.94 6.14 -11.59
N GLN A 93 0.34 6.46 -12.73
CA GLN A 93 -1.11 6.37 -12.91
C GLN A 93 -1.62 4.93 -12.68
N GLN A 94 -0.91 3.94 -13.23
CA GLN A 94 -1.22 2.53 -13.01
C GLN A 94 -1.05 2.14 -11.54
N LEU A 95 0.04 2.56 -10.89
CA LEU A 95 0.26 2.33 -9.47
C LEU A 95 -0.87 2.92 -8.62
N GLU A 96 -1.27 4.17 -8.87
CA GLU A 96 -2.38 4.83 -8.18
C GLU A 96 -3.69 4.03 -8.32
N LYS A 97 -4.01 3.59 -9.54
CA LYS A 97 -5.20 2.77 -9.82
C LYS A 97 -5.16 1.44 -9.08
N LEU A 98 -4.02 0.75 -9.09
CA LEU A 98 -3.84 -0.53 -8.39
C LEU A 98 -3.99 -0.37 -6.87
N VAL A 99 -3.42 0.69 -6.30
CA VAL A 99 -3.56 1.00 -4.88
C VAL A 99 -5.03 1.28 -4.52
N LYS A 100 -5.75 2.10 -5.31
CA LYS A 100 -7.19 2.36 -5.11
C LYS A 100 -8.02 1.07 -5.15
N GLN A 101 -7.75 0.19 -6.11
CA GLN A 101 -8.44 -1.10 -6.24
C GLN A 101 -8.21 -2.00 -5.02
N LYS A 102 -6.96 -2.09 -4.55
CA LYS A 102 -6.63 -2.88 -3.35
C LYS A 102 -7.28 -2.31 -2.09
N MET A 103 -7.21 -1.00 -1.89
CA MET A 103 -7.86 -0.32 -0.76
C MET A 103 -9.36 -0.61 -0.72
N ASN A 104 -10.06 -0.53 -1.86
CA ASN A 104 -11.49 -0.83 -1.93
C ASN A 104 -11.80 -2.31 -1.70
N ARG A 105 -10.98 -3.22 -2.23
CA ARG A 105 -11.19 -4.67 -2.06
C ARG A 105 -11.00 -5.08 -0.60
N GLU A 106 -9.94 -4.62 0.05
CA GLU A 106 -9.68 -4.94 1.47
C GLU A 106 -10.68 -4.24 2.40
N GLY A 107 -11.10 -3.01 2.10
CA GLY A 107 -12.15 -2.32 2.85
C GLY A 107 -13.53 -3.02 2.77
N LYS A 108 -13.89 -3.55 1.59
CA LYS A 108 -15.13 -4.31 1.40
C LYS A 108 -15.13 -5.67 2.11
N ILE A 109 -13.99 -6.35 2.21
CA ILE A 109 -13.87 -7.62 2.94
C ILE A 109 -14.17 -7.41 4.44
N GLY A 110 -13.72 -6.30 5.04
CA GLY A 110 -14.04 -5.96 6.42
C GLY A 110 -15.54 -5.71 6.67
N MET A 111 -16.21 -5.07 5.71
CA MET A 111 -17.66 -4.76 5.82
C MET A 111 -18.55 -6.00 5.58
N ALA A 112 -18.15 -6.92 4.69
CA ALA A 112 -18.90 -8.16 4.44
C ALA A 112 -18.92 -9.11 5.65
N LEU A 113 -17.84 -9.13 6.45
CA LEU A 113 -17.78 -9.90 7.70
C LEU A 113 -18.67 -9.29 8.80
N ALA A 114 -18.83 -7.97 8.83
CA ALA A 114 -19.75 -7.30 9.76
C ALA A 114 -21.24 -7.44 9.36
N GLY A 115 -21.52 -7.71 8.08
CA GLY A 115 -22.89 -7.89 7.56
C GLY A 115 -23.45 -9.32 7.70
N ALA A 116 -22.64 -10.31 8.09
CA ALA A 116 -23.06 -11.70 8.29
C ALA A 116 -23.48 -12.00 9.75
N GLY A 117 -23.89 -10.98 10.50
CA GLY A 117 -24.54 -11.13 11.79
C GLY A 117 -26.04 -11.37 11.64
N ILE A 118 -26.43 -12.61 11.33
CA ILE A 118 -27.54 -13.41 11.90
C ILE A 118 -27.44 -14.79 11.22
N LEU A 119 -26.92 -15.76 11.97
CA LEU A 119 -27.18 -17.18 11.74
C LEU A 119 -28.65 -17.43 12.10
N VAL A 120 -29.55 -17.55 11.11
CA VAL A 120 -30.83 -18.23 11.33
C VAL A 120 -30.55 -19.73 11.34
N VAL A 121 -30.05 -20.24 12.46
CA VAL A 121 -30.15 -21.67 12.78
C VAL A 121 -31.47 -21.85 13.52
N GLY A 122 -32.52 -22.19 12.78
CA GLY A 122 -33.82 -22.54 13.36
C GLY A 122 -34.97 -22.40 12.39
N GLY A 123 -35.26 -23.44 11.61
CA GLY A 123 -36.49 -23.49 10.80
C GLY A 123 -36.34 -24.28 9.50
N LEU A 124 -35.98 -25.55 9.59
CA LEU A 124 -36.22 -26.49 8.49
C LEU A 124 -37.73 -26.81 8.42
N VAL A 125 -38.27 -26.70 7.19
CA VAL A 125 -39.42 -27.44 6.64
C VAL A 125 -40.84 -26.95 7.01
N GLY A 126 -41.56 -26.50 5.98
CA GLY A 126 -43.00 -26.25 6.04
C GLY A 126 -43.56 -25.72 4.72
N LEU A 127 -43.49 -26.53 3.66
CA LEU A 127 -44.20 -26.31 2.40
C LEU A 127 -45.71 -26.21 2.70
N GLY A 128 -46.29 -25.02 2.56
CA GLY A 128 -47.70 -24.75 2.87
C GLY A 128 -48.41 -24.00 1.76
N VAL A 129 -48.42 -24.56 0.55
CA VAL A 129 -49.39 -24.15 -0.48
C VAL A 129 -50.73 -24.78 -0.11
N ALA A 130 -51.69 -23.97 0.35
CA ALA A 130 -53.08 -24.38 0.46
C ALA A 130 -53.95 -23.39 -0.33
N LEU A 131 -54.32 -23.82 -1.54
CA LEU A 131 -55.37 -23.24 -2.38
C LEU A 131 -56.74 -23.63 -1.80
N ALA A 132 -57.62 -22.66 -1.55
CA ALA A 132 -59.08 -22.87 -1.61
C ALA A 132 -59.82 -21.53 -1.69
N LYS A 133 -60.38 -21.23 -2.87
CA LYS A 133 -61.46 -20.26 -3.05
C LYS A 133 -62.80 -20.99 -2.93
N PRO A 134 -63.77 -20.53 -2.13
CA PRO A 134 -65.17 -20.83 -2.36
C PRO A 134 -65.84 -19.75 -3.22
N LYS A 135 -66.70 -20.25 -4.10
CA LYS A 135 -67.51 -19.57 -5.11
C LYS A 135 -68.79 -19.05 -4.44
N HIS A 136 -69.17 -17.81 -4.70
CA HIS A 136 -70.57 -17.37 -4.68
C HIS A 136 -70.86 -16.70 -6.03
#